data_AF-A0A059B076-F1
#
_entry.id   AF-A0A059B076-F1
#
_cell.length_a   1.000
_cell.length_b   1.000
_cell.length_c   1.000
_cell.angle_alpha   90.00
_cell.angle_beta   90.00
_cell.angle_gamma   90.00
#
_symmetry.space_group_name_H-M   'P 1'
#
loop_
_entity.id
_entity.type
_entity.pdbx_description
1 polymer ?
#
loop_
_entity_poly.entity_id
_entity_poly.type
_entity_poly.pdbx_seq_one_letter_code
_entity_poly.pdbx_strand_id
1 'polypeptide(L)'
;MITTKSDDDVLFIGLWGKGGIGKTTLAKALYNAIFRQFDSSCFLANVRETSKDSKDLVPLQGKLLSEILGQELAVSSVDRGINLIQERLCHKKVLLVLDDVNEVRQLDALAGECEWFGEGSIIIITSRDRHMLASLGIDKYHIYEVKTLDHCEALELFNKHALPRNNEIVIRRDLVDTALHYANGLPLALEILGRFLRGRGEHEWKSTLSKLAKSPNEKINGVLKLSYDGLEHHEKEIFLDIACFFKGRTINYIMKVLDSCDFETTIGVQVLVEKSLIFEDGGTLCMHDLIHMMGMDIVKQECLGDPGKRSRLWLYDDVHYVLSEDMGTSAIKAIVLDLPKPKEIHIGPDAFTNMRRLRGPICLPNELRWLEWPECPYPEWCSGPKNLAGLDLRRSNIYVVREQFKVRI
;
A
#
# COMPACT_ATOMS: atom_id res chain seq x y z
N MET A 1 23.11 -15.89 -4.95
CA MET A 1 24.37 -15.13 -5.15
C MET A 1 24.04 -14.01 -6.11
N ILE A 2 24.40 -12.76 -5.78
CA ILE A 2 24.36 -11.66 -6.75
C ILE A 2 25.50 -11.96 -7.72
N THR A 3 25.18 -12.47 -8.91
CA THR A 3 26.16 -12.80 -9.95
C THR A 3 26.17 -11.67 -10.96
N THR A 4 27.29 -10.94 -11.03
CA THR A 4 27.55 -9.98 -12.10
C THR A 4 27.81 -10.74 -13.41
N LYS A 5 27.54 -10.10 -14.57
CA LYS A 5 27.88 -10.67 -15.90
C LYS A 5 29.38 -10.58 -16.19
N SER A 6 30.11 -9.69 -15.50
CA SER A 6 31.57 -9.54 -15.50
C SER A 6 32.02 -9.04 -14.11
N ASP A 7 33.27 -9.29 -13.71
CA ASP A 7 33.81 -8.81 -12.42
C ASP A 7 34.13 -7.29 -12.43
N ASP A 8 33.95 -6.64 -13.59
CA ASP A 8 34.46 -5.29 -13.87
C ASP A 8 33.35 -4.24 -14.04
N ASP A 9 32.07 -4.61 -14.19
CA ASP A 9 30.99 -3.63 -14.39
C ASP A 9 30.47 -3.01 -13.07
N VAL A 10 30.04 -1.74 -13.13
CA VAL A 10 29.29 -1.07 -12.05
C VAL A 10 27.86 -1.63 -12.00
N LEU A 11 27.45 -2.14 -10.84
CA LEU A 11 26.15 -2.79 -10.67
C LEU A 11 25.20 -1.97 -9.79
N PHE A 12 24.05 -1.60 -10.36
CA PHE A 12 22.92 -1.06 -9.60
C PHE A 12 21.92 -2.15 -9.27
N ILE A 13 21.51 -2.21 -7.99
CA ILE A 13 20.55 -3.18 -7.47
C ILE A 13 19.41 -2.42 -6.79
N GLY A 14 18.17 -2.64 -7.26
CA GLY A 14 16.99 -2.11 -6.63
C GLY A 14 16.34 -3.13 -5.70
N LEU A 15 16.15 -2.82 -4.42
CA LEU A 15 15.29 -3.57 -3.51
C LEU A 15 13.96 -2.83 -3.36
N TRP A 16 12.89 -3.47 -3.81
CA TRP A 16 11.57 -2.89 -3.89
C TRP A 16 10.54 -3.67 -3.07
N GLY A 17 9.45 -3.03 -2.65
CA GLY A 17 8.38 -3.69 -1.90
C GLY A 17 7.64 -2.75 -0.94
N LYS A 18 6.56 -3.26 -0.35
CA LYS A 18 5.71 -2.54 0.62
C LYS A 18 6.45 -2.08 1.88
N GLY A 19 5.85 -1.14 2.61
CA GLY A 19 6.36 -0.66 3.89
C GLY A 19 6.48 -1.79 4.92
N GLY A 20 7.56 -1.82 5.70
CA GLY A 20 7.75 -2.81 6.77
C GLY A 20 8.13 -4.23 6.33
N ILE A 21 8.36 -4.47 5.03
CA ILE A 21 8.70 -5.80 4.47
C ILE A 21 10.14 -6.26 4.77
N GLY A 22 11.02 -5.36 5.23
CA GLY A 22 12.41 -5.69 5.58
C GLY A 22 13.48 -5.30 4.57
N LYS A 23 13.18 -4.42 3.58
CA LYS A 23 14.18 -3.93 2.60
C LYS A 23 15.45 -3.38 3.24
N THR A 24 15.32 -2.45 4.18
CA THR A 24 16.45 -1.86 4.92
C THR A 24 17.25 -2.92 5.67
N THR A 25 16.57 -3.88 6.30
CA THR A 25 17.21 -4.99 7.01
C THR A 25 18.01 -5.87 6.06
N LEU A 26 17.44 -6.20 4.89
CA LEU A 26 18.11 -7.00 3.86
C LEU A 26 19.33 -6.26 3.29
N ALA A 27 19.17 -4.98 2.93
CA ALA A 27 20.27 -4.14 2.45
C ALA A 27 21.41 -4.06 3.46
N LYS A 28 21.08 -3.88 4.75
CA LYS A 28 22.05 -3.83 5.84
C LYS A 28 22.75 -5.18 6.05
N ALA A 29 22.04 -6.29 5.94
CA ALA A 29 22.62 -7.62 6.01
C ALA A 29 23.61 -7.88 4.87
N LEU A 30 23.23 -7.52 3.64
CA LEU A 30 24.10 -7.59 2.46
C LEU A 30 25.33 -6.72 2.64
N TYR A 31 25.15 -5.46 3.03
CA TYR A 31 26.25 -4.52 3.30
C TYR A 31 27.26 -5.12 4.28
N ASN A 32 26.80 -5.57 5.45
CA ASN A 32 27.66 -6.15 6.48
C ASN A 32 28.41 -7.42 6.01
N ALA A 33 27.84 -8.17 5.06
CA ALA A 33 28.44 -9.38 4.55
C ALA A 33 29.57 -9.10 3.54
N ILE A 34 29.47 -8.05 2.72
CA ILE A 34 30.36 -7.85 1.56
C ILE A 34 31.21 -6.58 1.61
N PHE A 35 30.95 -5.62 2.52
CA PHE A 35 31.64 -4.31 2.51
C PHE A 35 33.18 -4.38 2.54
N ARG A 36 33.75 -5.42 3.16
CA ARG A 36 35.20 -5.62 3.24
C ARG A 36 35.86 -5.97 1.90
N GLN A 37 35.07 -6.24 0.86
CA GLN A 37 35.54 -6.59 -0.48
C GLN A 37 35.73 -5.34 -1.38
N PHE A 38 35.44 -4.15 -0.86
CA PHE A 38 35.46 -2.88 -1.59
C PHE A 38 36.50 -1.93 -0.99
N ASP A 39 37.02 -1.01 -1.79
CA ASP A 39 37.99 -0.01 -1.34
C ASP A 39 37.37 0.94 -0.32
N SER A 40 36.07 1.20 -0.46
CA SER A 40 35.29 2.04 0.44
C SER A 40 33.83 1.66 0.39
N SER A 41 33.11 1.96 1.47
CA SER A 41 31.71 1.61 1.59
C SER A 41 30.95 2.65 2.38
N CYS A 42 29.71 2.94 1.98
CA CYS A 42 28.84 3.90 2.66
C CYS A 42 27.42 3.35 2.76
N PHE A 43 26.81 3.52 3.93
CA PHE A 43 25.40 3.21 4.15
C PHE A 43 24.65 4.50 4.48
N LEU A 44 23.99 5.07 3.48
CA LEU A 44 23.16 6.26 3.62
C LEU A 44 21.75 5.86 4.06
N ALA A 45 21.53 5.84 5.39
CA ALA A 45 20.25 5.49 5.99
C ALA A 45 19.19 6.60 5.82
N ASN A 46 17.92 6.21 5.61
CA ASN A 46 16.74 7.09 5.67
C ASN A 46 16.85 8.36 4.79
N VAL A 47 17.18 8.20 3.50
CA VAL A 47 17.33 9.29 2.53
C VAL A 47 16.06 10.15 2.44
N ARG A 48 14.86 9.53 2.35
CA ARG A 48 13.58 10.26 2.37
C ARG A 48 13.46 11.19 3.56
N GLU A 49 13.73 10.68 4.77
CA GLU A 49 13.49 11.43 6.00
C GLU A 49 14.51 12.55 6.18
N THR A 50 15.76 12.30 5.81
CA THR A 50 16.85 13.29 5.92
C THR A 50 16.68 14.46 4.94
N SER A 51 16.01 14.25 3.80
CA SER A 51 15.80 15.26 2.76
C SER A 51 14.43 15.96 2.80
N LYS A 52 13.58 15.60 3.78
CA LYS A 52 12.18 16.05 3.86
C LYS A 52 12.03 17.55 4.12
N ASP A 53 12.83 18.11 5.02
CA ASP A 53 12.56 19.44 5.58
C ASP A 53 13.24 20.59 4.82
N SER A 54 14.41 20.36 4.22
CA SER A 54 15.19 21.41 3.55
C SER A 54 15.10 21.38 2.03
N LYS A 55 14.57 20.28 1.45
CA LYS A 55 14.76 19.91 0.02
C LYS A 55 16.24 19.84 -0.42
N ASP A 56 17.17 20.09 0.48
CA ASP A 56 18.60 20.21 0.23
C ASP A 56 19.27 18.87 0.48
N LEU A 57 20.05 18.42 -0.51
CA LEU A 57 20.75 17.14 -0.50
C LEU A 57 22.23 17.30 -0.17
N VAL A 58 22.72 18.53 0.02
CA VAL A 58 24.10 18.83 0.42
C VAL A 58 24.53 18.05 1.68
N PRO A 59 23.72 17.94 2.76
CA PRO A 59 24.13 17.16 3.93
C PRO A 59 24.33 15.67 3.62
N LEU A 60 23.51 15.11 2.73
CA LEU A 60 23.60 13.71 2.31
C LEU A 60 24.84 13.47 1.44
N GLN A 61 25.13 14.37 0.49
CA GLN A 61 26.34 14.31 -0.33
C GLN A 61 27.61 14.47 0.51
N GLY A 62 27.62 15.42 1.45
CA GLY A 62 28.74 15.63 2.37
C GLY A 62 29.01 14.40 3.23
N LYS A 63 27.96 13.75 3.75
CA LYS A 63 28.08 12.50 4.51
C LYS A 63 28.60 11.34 3.64
N LEU A 64 28.08 11.19 2.42
CA LEU A 64 28.54 10.16 1.48
C LEU A 64 30.03 10.32 1.19
N LEU A 65 30.45 11.54 0.85
CA LEU A 65 31.86 11.85 0.57
C LEU A 65 32.75 11.64 1.78
N SER A 66 32.29 12.02 2.99
CA SER A 66 33.10 11.85 4.20
C SER A 66 33.29 10.40 4.60
N GLU A 67 32.25 9.56 4.48
CA GLU A 67 32.35 8.12 4.75
C GLU A 67 33.25 7.39 3.72
N ILE A 68 33.19 7.77 2.44
CA ILE A 68 33.96 7.11 1.37
C ILE A 68 35.42 7.58 1.33
N LEU A 69 35.67 8.86 1.62
CA LEU A 69 37.00 9.46 1.52
C LEU A 69 37.73 9.52 2.86
N GLY A 70 37.03 9.33 3.98
CA GLY A 70 37.60 9.42 5.33
C GLY A 70 37.94 10.85 5.76
N GLN A 71 37.45 11.88 5.06
CA GLN A 71 37.68 13.28 5.36
C GLN A 71 36.47 14.14 5.01
N GLU A 72 36.23 15.21 5.76
CA GLU A 72 35.16 16.16 5.43
C GLU A 72 35.54 17.02 4.22
N LEU A 73 34.61 17.15 3.28
CA LEU A 73 34.72 18.06 2.15
C LEU A 73 33.64 19.13 2.26
N ALA A 74 34.01 20.37 1.97
CA ALA A 74 33.06 21.47 1.90
C ALA A 74 32.20 21.34 0.62
N VAL A 75 30.95 20.90 0.79
CA VAL A 75 29.95 20.86 -0.27
C VAL A 75 29.11 22.13 -0.19
N SER A 76 29.30 23.05 -1.13
CA SER A 76 28.66 24.38 -1.13
C SER A 76 27.29 24.41 -1.81
N SER A 77 26.98 23.41 -2.64
CA SER A 77 25.71 23.26 -3.37
C SER A 77 25.54 21.83 -3.86
N VAL A 78 24.31 21.45 -4.23
CA VAL A 78 23.99 20.11 -4.76
C VAL A 78 24.82 19.80 -6.01
N ASP A 79 24.89 20.74 -6.95
CA ASP A 79 25.67 20.57 -8.19
C ASP A 79 27.16 20.38 -7.90
N ARG A 80 27.71 21.12 -6.92
CA ARG A 80 29.10 20.95 -6.50
C ARG A 80 29.31 19.58 -5.86
N GLY A 81 28.35 19.11 -5.07
CA GLY A 81 28.37 17.77 -4.50
C GLY A 81 28.36 16.68 -5.56
N ILE A 82 27.52 16.81 -6.60
CA ILE A 82 27.48 15.89 -7.76
C ILE A 82 28.86 15.80 -8.42
N ASN A 83 29.44 16.95 -8.77
CA ASN A 83 30.77 16.99 -9.40
C ASN A 83 31.84 16.34 -8.51
N LEU A 84 31.81 16.61 -7.20
CA LEU A 84 32.75 16.00 -6.26
C LEU A 84 32.57 14.49 -6.14
N ILE A 85 31.34 13.98 -6.19
CA ILE A 85 31.07 12.54 -6.19
C ILE A 85 31.67 11.92 -7.45
N GLN A 86 31.35 12.45 -8.63
CA GLN A 86 31.89 11.98 -9.91
C GLN A 86 33.43 11.98 -9.93
N GLU A 87 34.05 13.12 -9.63
CA GLU A 87 35.51 13.30 -9.67
C GLU A 87 36.26 12.36 -8.72
N ARG A 88 35.65 11.99 -7.58
CA ARG A 88 36.33 11.24 -6.51
C ARG A 88 36.03 9.75 -6.52
N LEU A 89 34.91 9.33 -7.08
CA LEU A 89 34.45 7.93 -7.03
C LEU A 89 34.62 7.19 -8.36
N CYS A 90 34.82 7.87 -9.49
CA CYS A 90 34.90 7.27 -10.84
C CYS A 90 36.02 6.23 -11.05
N HIS A 91 36.99 6.17 -10.15
CA HIS A 91 38.11 5.21 -10.19
C HIS A 91 38.23 4.37 -8.92
N LYS A 92 37.18 4.35 -8.08
CA LYS A 92 37.19 3.67 -6.79
C LYS A 92 36.13 2.57 -6.77
N LYS A 93 36.50 1.38 -6.32
CA LYS A 93 35.56 0.26 -6.17
C LYS A 93 34.76 0.48 -4.87
N VAL A 94 33.51 0.96 -5.00
CA VAL A 94 32.66 1.39 -3.88
C VAL A 94 31.47 0.46 -3.68
N LEU A 95 31.15 0.17 -2.41
CA LEU A 95 29.85 -0.36 -2.01
C LEU A 95 28.98 0.76 -1.42
N LEU A 96 27.97 1.20 -2.14
CA LEU A 96 27.05 2.24 -1.69
C LEU A 96 25.66 1.67 -1.42
N VAL A 97 25.06 2.00 -0.28
CA VAL A 97 23.65 1.72 -0.01
C VAL A 97 22.89 3.03 0.19
N LEU A 98 21.86 3.25 -0.63
CA LEU A 98 20.92 4.35 -0.51
C LEU A 98 19.59 3.80 0.01
N ASP A 99 19.31 4.03 1.29
CA ASP A 99 18.15 3.44 1.97
C ASP A 99 16.94 4.40 2.02
N ASP A 100 15.76 3.87 1.68
CA ASP A 100 14.45 4.53 1.73
C ASP A 100 14.39 5.76 0.81
N VAL A 101 14.80 5.58 -0.44
CA VAL A 101 14.71 6.60 -1.51
C VAL A 101 13.29 6.65 -2.08
N ASN A 102 12.76 7.86 -2.25
CA ASN A 102 11.38 8.08 -2.72
C ASN A 102 11.22 9.11 -3.83
N GLU A 103 12.30 9.78 -4.26
CA GLU A 103 12.24 10.83 -5.29
C GLU A 103 13.44 10.72 -6.25
N VAL A 104 13.21 10.92 -7.55
CA VAL A 104 14.25 10.83 -8.59
C VAL A 104 15.40 11.79 -8.33
N ARG A 105 15.11 13.03 -7.90
CA ARG A 105 16.15 14.02 -7.55
C ARG A 105 17.14 13.56 -6.47
N GLN A 106 16.74 12.65 -5.58
CA GLN A 106 17.65 12.09 -4.58
C GLN A 106 18.70 11.20 -5.24
N LEU A 107 18.28 10.45 -6.27
CA LEU A 107 19.15 9.58 -7.03
C LEU A 107 20.06 10.41 -7.95
N ASP A 108 19.49 11.36 -8.68
CA ASP A 108 20.24 12.29 -9.54
C ASP A 108 21.35 13.03 -8.78
N ALA A 109 21.18 13.25 -7.48
CA ALA A 109 22.16 13.93 -6.64
C ALA A 109 23.18 13.02 -5.94
N LEU A 110 22.89 11.72 -5.80
CA LEU A 110 23.68 10.79 -4.97
C LEU A 110 24.32 9.64 -5.77
N ALA A 111 23.66 9.17 -6.83
CA ALA A 111 24.10 8.06 -7.66
C ALA A 111 23.38 8.09 -9.02
N GLY A 112 23.67 9.12 -9.82
CA GLY A 112 22.94 9.38 -11.07
C GLY A 112 23.23 8.39 -12.20
N GLU A 113 24.50 8.04 -12.41
CA GLU A 113 24.94 7.21 -13.54
C GLU A 113 26.06 6.22 -13.12
N CYS A 114 26.31 5.21 -13.95
CA CYS A 114 27.34 4.19 -13.67
C CYS A 114 28.76 4.77 -13.70
N GLU A 115 29.01 5.74 -14.57
CA GLU A 115 30.29 6.40 -14.81
C GLU A 115 30.80 7.19 -13.60
N TRP A 116 29.95 7.40 -12.59
CA TRP A 116 30.31 8.06 -11.34
C TRP A 116 31.16 7.17 -10.43
N PHE A 117 31.21 5.86 -10.71
CA PHE A 117 31.84 4.86 -9.85
C PHE A 117 32.87 4.04 -10.63
N GLY A 118 33.91 3.58 -9.93
CA GLY A 118 34.93 2.72 -10.52
C GLY A 118 34.43 1.30 -10.76
N GLU A 119 35.15 0.58 -11.63
CA GLU A 119 34.87 -0.82 -11.99
C GLU A 119 34.68 -1.73 -10.77
N GLY A 120 33.72 -2.64 -10.87
CA GLY A 120 33.32 -3.57 -9.80
C GLY A 120 32.56 -2.92 -8.63
N SER A 121 32.15 -1.65 -8.72
CA SER A 121 31.30 -1.02 -7.70
C SER A 121 29.89 -1.61 -7.64
N ILE A 122 29.29 -1.63 -6.46
CA ILE A 122 27.91 -2.06 -6.24
C ILE A 122 27.12 -0.97 -5.52
N ILE A 123 26.01 -0.55 -6.13
CA ILE A 123 25.10 0.45 -5.60
C ILE A 123 23.76 -0.24 -5.32
N ILE A 124 23.36 -0.31 -4.05
CA ILE A 124 22.10 -0.91 -3.61
C ILE A 124 21.14 0.21 -3.20
N ILE A 125 19.97 0.25 -3.82
CA ILE A 125 18.95 1.24 -3.54
C ILE A 125 17.74 0.54 -2.96
N THR A 126 17.24 0.99 -1.80
CA THR A 126 15.95 0.51 -1.28
C THR A 126 14.87 1.54 -1.55
N SER A 127 13.74 1.09 -2.10
CA SER A 127 12.60 1.96 -2.38
C SER A 127 11.27 1.24 -2.23
N ARG A 128 10.19 2.02 -2.12
CA ARG A 128 8.81 1.55 -2.20
C ARG A 128 8.22 1.74 -3.59
N ASP A 129 8.94 2.39 -4.50
CA ASP A 129 8.50 2.76 -5.83
C ASP A 129 9.36 2.05 -6.88
N ARG A 130 8.75 1.12 -7.63
CA ARG A 130 9.43 0.35 -8.67
C ARG A 130 9.76 1.22 -9.88
N HIS A 131 8.86 2.12 -10.24
CA HIS A 131 9.02 2.96 -11.42
C HIS A 131 10.22 3.88 -11.26
N MET A 132 10.40 4.46 -10.07
CA MET A 132 11.56 5.28 -9.73
C MET A 132 12.90 4.51 -9.85
N LEU A 133 12.93 3.22 -9.50
CA LEU A 133 14.12 2.39 -9.69
C LEU A 133 14.36 2.10 -11.18
N ALA A 134 13.29 1.87 -11.95
CA ALA A 134 13.40 1.63 -13.39
C ALA A 134 13.81 2.89 -14.17
N SER A 135 13.43 4.08 -13.73
CA SER A 135 13.78 5.35 -14.41
C SER A 135 15.27 5.66 -14.38
N LEU A 136 16.03 5.07 -13.45
CA LEU A 136 17.50 5.13 -13.42
C LEU A 136 18.19 4.23 -14.46
N GLY A 137 17.42 3.54 -15.32
CA GLY A 137 17.98 2.58 -16.26
C GLY A 137 18.51 1.31 -15.59
N ILE A 138 18.17 1.06 -14.31
CA ILE A 138 18.47 -0.21 -13.65
C ILE A 138 17.78 -1.31 -14.44
N ASP A 139 18.57 -2.27 -14.93
CA ASP A 139 18.05 -3.43 -15.64
C ASP A 139 16.95 -4.08 -14.77
N LYS A 140 15.80 -4.38 -15.38
CA LYS A 140 14.67 -5.06 -14.74
C LYS A 140 15.11 -6.34 -14.00
N TYR A 141 16.18 -7.01 -14.45
CA TYR A 141 16.73 -8.19 -13.81
C TYR A 141 17.46 -7.92 -12.48
N HIS A 142 17.79 -6.66 -12.19
CA HIS A 142 18.42 -6.20 -10.95
C HIS A 142 17.48 -5.46 -10.01
N ILE A 143 16.17 -5.40 -10.32
CA ILE A 143 15.14 -4.90 -9.41
C ILE A 143 14.44 -6.10 -8.76
N TYR A 144 14.70 -6.29 -7.47
CA TYR A 144 14.20 -7.40 -6.67
C TYR A 144 13.06 -6.94 -5.76
N GLU A 145 11.90 -7.54 -5.94
CA GLU A 145 10.79 -7.39 -5.00
C GLU A 145 11.04 -8.25 -3.76
N VAL A 146 11.12 -7.62 -2.59
CA VAL A 146 11.25 -8.30 -1.30
C VAL A 146 9.91 -8.92 -0.92
N LYS A 147 9.90 -10.25 -0.78
CA LYS A 147 8.70 -11.04 -0.49
C LYS A 147 8.42 -11.09 1.02
N THR A 148 7.17 -11.42 1.35
CA THR A 148 6.77 -11.72 2.74
C THR A 148 7.43 -13.00 3.21
N LEU A 149 7.61 -13.10 4.52
CA LEU A 149 8.09 -14.33 5.15
C LEU A 149 7.06 -15.44 4.95
N ASP A 150 7.55 -16.65 4.73
CA ASP A 150 6.69 -17.83 4.79
C ASP A 150 6.21 -18.10 6.22
N HIS A 151 5.34 -19.07 6.39
CA HIS A 151 4.75 -19.37 7.70
C HIS A 151 5.81 -19.77 8.75
N CYS A 152 6.82 -20.55 8.37
CA CYS A 152 7.88 -21.01 9.26
C CYS A 152 8.78 -19.84 9.68
N GLU A 153 9.25 -19.05 8.72
CA GLU A 153 10.06 -17.86 8.97
C GLU A 153 9.32 -16.82 9.81
N ALA A 154 8.02 -16.63 9.55
CA ALA A 154 7.17 -15.72 10.30
C ALA A 154 6.98 -16.18 11.75
N LEU A 155 6.77 -17.49 11.96
CA LEU A 155 6.66 -18.10 13.28
C LEU A 155 7.97 -17.94 14.08
N GLU A 156 9.12 -18.18 13.45
CA GLU A 156 10.42 -18.01 14.09
C GLU A 156 10.66 -16.56 14.52
N LEU A 157 10.40 -15.60 13.63
CA LEU A 157 10.55 -14.18 13.94
C LEU A 157 9.58 -13.75 15.05
N PHE A 158 8.32 -14.15 14.97
CA PHE A 158 7.34 -13.83 16.00
C PHE A 158 7.73 -14.40 17.36
N ASN A 159 8.10 -15.68 17.44
CA ASN A 159 8.50 -16.33 18.67
C ASN A 159 9.71 -15.67 19.31
N LYS A 160 10.69 -15.26 18.50
CA LYS A 160 11.88 -14.51 18.97
C LYS A 160 11.51 -13.22 19.71
N HIS A 161 10.40 -12.58 19.33
CA HIS A 161 9.95 -11.34 19.95
C HIS A 161 8.87 -11.53 21.02
N ALA A 162 8.01 -12.56 20.89
CA ALA A 162 6.85 -12.79 21.73
C ALA A 162 7.12 -13.70 22.93
N LEU A 163 7.90 -14.76 22.75
CA LEU A 163 8.07 -15.79 23.77
C LEU A 163 9.37 -15.55 24.57
N PRO A 164 9.30 -15.46 25.91
CA PRO A 164 10.49 -15.37 26.73
C PRO A 164 11.31 -16.68 26.62
N ARG A 165 12.64 -16.57 26.70
CA ARG A 165 13.55 -17.74 26.69
C ARG A 165 13.33 -18.68 27.88
N ASN A 166 12.72 -18.19 28.96
CA ASN A 166 12.38 -18.98 30.14
C ASN A 166 10.87 -19.30 30.06
N ASN A 167 10.56 -20.55 29.71
CA ASN A 167 9.23 -21.08 29.33
C ASN A 167 8.19 -21.14 30.47
N GLU A 168 7.94 -20.04 31.18
CA GLU A 168 6.94 -20.03 32.28
C GLU A 168 5.51 -19.81 31.80
N ILE A 169 5.32 -19.21 30.61
CA ILE A 169 4.00 -18.92 30.05
C ILE A 169 3.75 -19.82 28.83
N VAL A 170 2.80 -20.75 28.96
CA VAL A 170 2.29 -21.55 27.84
C VAL A 170 1.14 -20.78 27.21
N ILE A 171 1.29 -20.38 25.94
CA ILE A 171 0.24 -19.74 25.14
C ILE A 171 -0.36 -20.77 24.18
N ARG A 172 -1.69 -20.87 24.12
CA ARG A 172 -2.37 -21.73 23.14
C ARG A 172 -1.96 -21.40 21.69
N ARG A 173 -1.75 -22.45 20.89
CA ARG A 173 -1.29 -22.33 19.48
C ARG A 173 -2.23 -21.51 18.61
N ASP A 174 -3.54 -21.60 18.82
CA ASP A 174 -4.53 -20.83 18.04
C ASP A 174 -4.37 -19.31 18.18
N LEU A 175 -3.90 -18.82 19.33
CA LEU A 175 -3.58 -17.40 19.51
C LEU A 175 -2.32 -16.99 18.75
N VAL A 176 -1.32 -17.86 18.68
CA VAL A 176 -0.12 -17.66 17.86
C VAL A 176 -0.50 -17.63 16.39
N ASP A 177 -1.29 -18.61 15.94
CA ASP A 177 -1.77 -18.68 14.55
C ASP A 177 -2.60 -17.45 14.17
N THR A 178 -3.43 -16.95 15.08
CA THR A 178 -4.19 -15.70 14.88
C THR A 178 -3.26 -14.49 14.73
N ALA A 179 -2.19 -14.41 15.54
CA ALA A 179 -1.21 -13.32 15.44
C ALA A 179 -0.42 -13.39 14.12
N LEU A 180 -0.01 -14.59 13.70
CA LEU A 180 0.66 -14.83 12.42
C LEU A 180 -0.26 -14.49 11.24
N HIS A 181 -1.53 -14.89 11.31
CA HIS A 181 -2.52 -14.57 10.29
C HIS A 181 -2.73 -13.06 10.15
N TYR A 182 -2.85 -12.33 11.28
CA TYR A 182 -2.95 -10.87 11.24
C TYR A 182 -1.73 -10.23 10.56
N ALA A 183 -0.52 -10.69 10.89
CA ALA A 183 0.69 -10.12 10.32
C ALA A 183 0.92 -10.52 8.85
N ASN A 184 0.39 -11.68 8.44
CA ASN A 184 0.48 -12.27 7.11
C ASN A 184 1.89 -12.19 6.50
N GLY A 185 2.88 -12.62 7.29
CA GLY A 185 4.29 -12.64 6.87
C GLY A 185 4.99 -11.28 6.78
N LEU A 186 4.36 -10.18 7.23
CA LEU A 186 5.00 -8.85 7.27
C LEU A 186 5.93 -8.73 8.51
N PRO A 187 7.26 -8.62 8.35
CA PRO A 187 8.20 -8.60 9.48
C PRO A 187 7.93 -7.52 10.53
N LEU A 188 7.63 -6.29 10.09
CA LEU A 188 7.33 -5.18 11.00
C LEU A 188 6.13 -5.49 11.90
N ALA A 189 5.08 -6.13 11.36
CA ALA A 189 3.90 -6.48 12.12
C ALA A 189 4.19 -7.58 13.14
N LEU A 190 4.94 -8.62 12.73
CA LEU A 190 5.37 -9.71 13.61
C LEU A 190 6.19 -9.18 14.80
N GLU A 191 7.13 -8.28 14.54
CA GLU A 191 7.98 -7.70 15.58
C GLU A 191 7.19 -6.81 16.55
N ILE A 192 6.33 -5.91 16.04
CA ILE A 192 5.52 -5.03 16.88
C ILE A 192 4.57 -5.84 17.76
N LEU A 193 3.89 -6.83 17.18
CA LEU A 193 2.97 -7.67 17.93
C LEU A 193 3.70 -8.54 18.94
N GLY A 194 4.77 -9.21 18.52
CA GLY A 194 5.53 -10.09 19.42
C GLY A 194 6.04 -9.31 20.63
N ARG A 195 6.68 -8.15 20.41
CA ARG A 195 7.16 -7.30 21.51
C ARG A 195 6.02 -6.82 22.42
N PHE A 196 4.86 -6.48 21.87
CA PHE A 196 3.72 -5.99 22.66
C PHE A 196 3.09 -7.09 23.52
N LEU A 197 3.05 -8.32 23.00
CA LEU A 197 2.44 -9.49 23.64
C LEU A 197 3.39 -10.20 24.62
N ARG A 198 4.69 -9.92 24.54
CA ARG A 198 5.70 -10.53 25.40
C ARG A 198 5.41 -10.29 26.87
N GLY A 199 5.39 -11.38 27.64
CA GLY A 199 5.15 -11.36 29.09
C GLY A 199 3.69 -11.17 29.51
N ARG A 200 2.75 -11.06 28.56
CA ARG A 200 1.31 -10.98 28.84
C ARG A 200 0.68 -12.36 28.92
N GLY A 201 -0.39 -12.47 29.71
CA GLY A 201 -1.18 -13.70 29.82
C GLY A 201 -2.13 -13.92 28.64
N GLU A 202 -2.67 -15.13 28.50
CA GLU A 202 -3.54 -15.50 27.38
C GLU A 202 -4.78 -14.60 27.22
N HIS A 203 -5.37 -14.16 28.33
CA HIS A 203 -6.53 -13.27 28.30
C HIS A 203 -6.20 -11.93 27.61
N GLU A 204 -5.02 -11.38 27.91
CA GLU A 204 -4.56 -10.14 27.28
C GLU A 204 -4.20 -10.34 25.81
N TRP A 205 -3.64 -11.50 25.44
CA TRP A 205 -3.43 -11.88 24.04
C TRP A 205 -4.74 -11.89 23.26
N LYS A 206 -5.75 -12.60 23.79
CA LYS A 206 -7.08 -12.70 23.18
C LYS A 206 -7.73 -11.32 23.04
N SER A 207 -7.66 -10.49 24.08
CA SER A 207 -8.18 -9.12 24.05
C SER A 207 -7.47 -8.25 23.00
N THR A 208 -6.14 -8.34 22.93
CA THR A 208 -5.32 -7.59 21.96
C THR A 208 -5.65 -7.99 20.52
N LEU A 209 -5.69 -9.29 20.22
CA LEU A 209 -5.99 -9.79 18.88
C LEU A 209 -7.43 -9.45 18.47
N SER A 210 -8.38 -9.50 19.41
CA SER A 210 -9.76 -9.06 19.19
C SER A 210 -9.86 -7.56 18.87
N LYS A 211 -9.05 -6.71 19.52
CA LYS A 211 -8.95 -5.28 19.19
C LYS A 211 -8.39 -5.08 17.78
N LEU A 212 -7.32 -5.79 17.43
CA LEU A 212 -6.64 -5.67 16.13
C LEU A 212 -7.50 -6.12 14.95
N ALA A 213 -8.42 -7.06 15.16
CA ALA A 213 -9.41 -7.45 14.17
C ALA A 213 -10.39 -6.31 13.82
N LYS A 214 -10.54 -5.30 14.69
CA LYS A 214 -11.48 -4.18 14.50
C LYS A 214 -10.79 -2.92 13.99
N SER A 215 -9.58 -2.63 14.49
CA SER A 215 -8.81 -1.44 14.15
C SER A 215 -7.33 -1.78 14.02
N PRO A 216 -6.65 -1.34 12.94
CA PRO A 216 -5.24 -1.63 12.74
C PRO A 216 -4.37 -0.98 13.83
N ASN A 217 -3.21 -1.57 14.10
CA ASN A 217 -2.22 -0.95 14.99
C ASN A 217 -1.67 0.34 14.37
N GLU A 218 -1.73 1.45 15.09
CA GLU A 218 -1.33 2.77 14.60
C GLU A 218 0.11 2.83 14.07
N LYS A 219 1.07 2.14 14.72
CA LYS A 219 2.47 2.15 14.28
C LYS A 219 2.65 1.42 12.95
N ILE A 220 2.00 0.27 12.81
CA ILE A 220 2.00 -0.51 11.55
C ILE A 220 1.33 0.33 10.46
N ASN A 221 0.16 0.90 10.78
CA ASN A 221 -0.64 1.69 9.85
C ASN A 221 0.13 2.91 9.35
N GLY A 222 0.77 3.66 10.26
CA GLY A 222 1.59 4.82 9.91
C GLY A 222 2.71 4.50 8.92
N VAL A 223 3.38 3.36 9.08
CA VAL A 223 4.44 2.95 8.14
C VAL A 223 3.87 2.55 6.77
N LEU A 224 2.75 1.83 6.72
CA LEU A 224 2.12 1.44 5.45
C LEU A 224 1.55 2.66 4.71
N LYS A 225 0.95 3.60 5.47
CA LYS A 225 0.27 4.79 4.95
C LYS A 225 1.21 5.74 4.23
N LEU A 226 2.51 5.74 4.52
CA LEU A 226 3.49 6.55 3.77
C LEU A 226 3.43 6.34 2.26
N SER A 227 3.20 5.11 1.78
CA SER A 227 3.05 4.85 0.34
C SER A 227 1.74 5.40 -0.22
N TYR A 228 0.66 5.37 0.58
CA TYR A 228 -0.63 5.95 0.22
C TYR A 228 -0.60 7.48 0.23
N ASP A 229 0.04 8.10 1.23
CA ASP A 229 0.09 9.55 1.37
C ASP A 229 0.82 10.21 0.20
N GLY A 230 1.80 9.52 -0.39
CA GLY A 230 2.52 9.93 -1.59
C GLY A 230 1.78 9.72 -2.92
N LEU A 231 0.55 9.21 -2.89
CA LEU A 231 -0.30 9.12 -4.08
C LEU A 231 -0.97 10.45 -4.41
N GLU A 232 -1.23 10.67 -5.70
CA GLU A 232 -2.10 11.73 -6.18
C GLU A 232 -3.57 11.49 -5.79
N HIS A 233 -4.40 12.53 -5.87
CA HIS A 233 -5.80 12.43 -5.49
C HIS A 233 -6.56 11.34 -6.26
N HIS A 234 -6.30 11.20 -7.56
CA HIS A 234 -7.00 10.22 -8.40
C HIS A 234 -6.62 8.77 -8.04
N GLU A 235 -5.33 8.50 -7.82
CA GLU A 235 -4.82 7.21 -7.35
C GLU A 235 -5.33 6.84 -5.96
N LYS A 236 -5.45 7.82 -5.05
CA LYS A 236 -6.05 7.61 -3.71
C LYS A 236 -7.49 7.11 -3.82
N GLU A 237 -8.28 7.69 -4.72
CA GLU A 237 -9.66 7.23 -4.94
C GLU A 237 -9.70 5.80 -5.49
N ILE A 238 -8.86 5.48 -6.48
CA ILE A 238 -8.74 4.12 -7.04
C ILE A 238 -8.33 3.12 -5.95
N PHE A 239 -7.33 3.46 -5.13
CA PHE A 239 -6.88 2.63 -4.03
C PHE A 239 -8.02 2.33 -3.03
N LEU A 240 -8.76 3.36 -2.63
CA LEU A 240 -9.86 3.20 -1.68
C LEU A 240 -11.03 2.41 -2.29
N ASP A 241 -11.33 2.58 -3.57
CA ASP A 241 -12.33 1.77 -4.27
C ASP A 241 -11.91 0.29 -4.31
N ILE A 242 -10.64 0.03 -4.63
CA ILE A 242 -10.09 -1.33 -4.63
C ILE A 242 -10.17 -1.92 -3.22
N ALA A 243 -9.71 -1.18 -2.20
CA ALA A 243 -9.73 -1.60 -0.79
C ALA A 243 -11.15 -1.93 -0.33
N CYS A 244 -12.12 -1.07 -0.57
CA CYS A 244 -13.47 -1.27 -0.07
C CYS A 244 -14.27 -2.32 -0.84
N PHE A 245 -14.03 -2.47 -2.15
CA PHE A 245 -14.99 -3.14 -3.03
C PHE A 245 -14.41 -4.23 -3.94
N PHE A 246 -13.15 -4.10 -4.34
CA PHE A 246 -12.61 -4.91 -5.43
C PHE A 246 -11.47 -5.86 -5.04
N LYS A 247 -11.11 -5.96 -3.76
CA LYS A 247 -10.12 -6.94 -3.30
C LYS A 247 -10.49 -8.35 -3.80
N GLY A 248 -9.57 -8.98 -4.54
CA GLY A 248 -9.74 -10.35 -5.06
C GLY A 248 -10.67 -10.46 -6.28
N ARG A 249 -11.08 -9.34 -6.89
CA ARG A 249 -11.83 -9.36 -8.16
C ARG A 249 -10.87 -9.41 -9.34
N THR A 250 -11.38 -9.88 -10.49
CA THR A 250 -10.61 -9.95 -11.75
C THR A 250 -10.25 -8.54 -12.25
N ILE A 251 -9.03 -8.34 -12.74
CA ILE A 251 -8.55 -7.03 -13.22
C ILE A 251 -9.47 -6.45 -14.29
N ASN A 252 -9.90 -7.28 -15.27
CA ASN A 252 -10.81 -6.86 -16.33
C ASN A 252 -12.14 -6.27 -15.82
N TYR A 253 -12.66 -6.82 -14.72
CA TYR A 253 -13.89 -6.30 -14.11
C TYR A 253 -13.64 -4.95 -13.43
N ILE A 254 -12.53 -4.83 -12.71
CA ILE A 254 -12.14 -3.60 -12.00
C ILE A 254 -11.92 -2.47 -13.01
N MET A 255 -11.15 -2.72 -14.06
CA MET A 255 -10.90 -1.75 -15.12
C MET A 255 -12.21 -1.28 -15.75
N LYS A 256 -13.09 -2.21 -16.14
CA LYS A 256 -14.40 -1.87 -16.71
C LYS A 256 -15.24 -0.97 -15.81
N VAL A 257 -15.25 -1.22 -14.49
CA VAL A 257 -16.03 -0.43 -13.54
C VAL A 257 -15.40 0.95 -13.32
N LEU A 258 -14.10 1.02 -13.11
CA LEU A 258 -13.41 2.29 -12.86
C LEU A 258 -13.37 3.20 -14.09
N ASP A 259 -13.20 2.63 -15.30
CA ASP A 259 -13.24 3.38 -16.56
C ASP A 259 -14.62 4.03 -16.81
N SER A 260 -15.69 3.42 -16.28
CA SER A 260 -17.04 4.01 -16.36
C SER A 260 -17.22 5.24 -15.46
N CYS A 261 -16.31 5.45 -14.50
CA CYS A 261 -16.34 6.56 -13.54
C CYS A 261 -15.44 7.74 -13.94
N ASP A 262 -15.03 7.81 -15.21
CA ASP A 262 -14.09 8.81 -15.76
C ASP A 262 -12.72 8.83 -15.03
N PHE A 263 -12.30 7.69 -14.48
CA PHE A 263 -10.94 7.56 -13.94
C PHE A 263 -9.96 7.22 -15.06
N GLU A 264 -8.74 7.79 -14.98
CA GLU A 264 -7.58 7.29 -15.73
C GLU A 264 -7.09 5.97 -15.10
N THR A 265 -7.91 4.93 -15.18
CA THR A 265 -7.74 3.70 -14.39
C THR A 265 -6.43 2.98 -14.70
N THR A 266 -6.05 2.94 -15.98
CA THR A 266 -4.88 2.17 -16.43
C THR A 266 -3.60 2.67 -15.75
N ILE A 267 -3.37 3.99 -15.75
CA ILE A 267 -2.20 4.56 -15.07
C ILE A 267 -2.33 4.49 -13.56
N GLY A 268 -3.53 4.77 -13.00
CA GLY A 268 -3.74 4.73 -11.57
C GLY A 268 -3.49 3.34 -10.96
N VAL A 269 -4.00 2.27 -11.58
CA VAL A 269 -3.73 0.88 -11.13
C VAL A 269 -2.26 0.54 -11.25
N GLN A 270 -1.60 0.95 -12.33
CA GLN A 270 -0.17 0.72 -12.52
C GLN A 270 0.67 1.40 -11.42
N VAL A 271 0.37 2.66 -11.07
CA VAL A 271 1.06 3.37 -9.97
C VAL A 271 0.87 2.65 -8.63
N LEU A 272 -0.33 2.12 -8.35
CA LEU A 272 -0.57 1.35 -7.12
C LEU A 272 0.24 0.05 -7.07
N VAL A 273 0.40 -0.63 -8.23
CA VAL A 273 1.29 -1.80 -8.35
C VAL A 273 2.72 -1.38 -8.11
N GLU A 274 3.19 -0.30 -8.76
CA GLU A 274 4.56 0.21 -8.65
C GLU A 274 4.92 0.70 -7.24
N LYS A 275 3.93 1.16 -6.46
CA LYS A 275 4.12 1.52 -5.04
C LYS A 275 3.92 0.36 -4.06
N SER A 276 3.79 -0.87 -4.57
CA SER A 276 3.53 -2.11 -3.80
C SER A 276 2.30 -2.05 -2.89
N LEU A 277 1.29 -1.26 -3.26
CA LEU A 277 0.03 -1.19 -2.51
C LEU A 277 -0.89 -2.34 -2.90
N ILE A 278 -0.82 -2.77 -4.16
CA ILE A 278 -1.59 -3.88 -4.73
C ILE A 278 -0.67 -4.76 -5.59
N PHE A 279 -1.10 -5.97 -5.91
CA PHE A 279 -0.39 -6.88 -6.81
C PHE A 279 -1.37 -7.76 -7.59
N GLU A 280 -0.94 -8.28 -8.74
CA GLU A 280 -1.70 -9.25 -9.52
C GLU A 280 -1.36 -10.68 -9.09
N ASP A 281 -2.39 -11.50 -8.91
CA ASP A 281 -2.26 -12.94 -8.72
C ASP A 281 -3.37 -13.66 -9.50
N GLY A 282 -2.98 -14.56 -10.42
CA GLY A 282 -3.93 -15.36 -11.21
C GLY A 282 -4.99 -14.55 -11.98
N GLY A 283 -4.65 -13.34 -12.46
CA GLY A 283 -5.59 -12.43 -13.14
C GLY A 283 -6.55 -11.66 -12.23
N THR A 284 -6.36 -11.77 -10.91
CA THR A 284 -7.08 -11.00 -9.89
C THR A 284 -6.19 -9.96 -9.23
N LEU A 285 -6.79 -8.86 -8.79
CA LEU A 285 -6.09 -7.79 -8.10
C LEU A 285 -6.17 -8.02 -6.59
N CYS A 286 -5.01 -8.16 -5.96
CA CYS A 286 -4.86 -8.51 -4.57
C CYS A 286 -4.22 -7.37 -3.77
N MET A 287 -4.52 -7.36 -2.47
CA MET A 287 -3.92 -6.47 -1.48
C MET A 287 -3.47 -7.29 -0.30
N HIS A 288 -2.34 -6.91 0.28
CA HIS A 288 -1.94 -7.44 1.57
C HIS A 288 -2.98 -7.09 2.64
N ASP A 289 -3.28 -8.00 3.56
CA ASP A 289 -4.37 -7.82 4.52
C ASP A 289 -4.22 -6.56 5.39
N LEU A 290 -2.99 -6.25 5.82
CA LEU A 290 -2.73 -5.01 6.56
C LEU A 290 -2.91 -3.74 5.71
N ILE A 291 -2.63 -3.79 4.41
CA ILE A 291 -2.85 -2.65 3.49
C ILE A 291 -4.35 -2.49 3.22
N HIS A 292 -5.06 -3.59 3.06
CA HIS A 292 -6.52 -3.59 2.95
C HIS A 292 -7.16 -3.00 4.21
N MET A 293 -6.75 -3.45 5.40
CA MET A 293 -7.23 -2.87 6.67
C MET A 293 -6.88 -1.38 6.82
N MET A 294 -5.70 -0.95 6.35
CA MET A 294 -5.34 0.48 6.29
C MET A 294 -6.31 1.26 5.41
N GLY A 295 -6.63 0.77 4.21
CA GLY A 295 -7.59 1.44 3.31
C GLY A 295 -8.98 1.57 3.95
N MET A 296 -9.45 0.51 4.59
CA MET A 296 -10.72 0.51 5.32
C MET A 296 -10.71 1.48 6.52
N ASP A 297 -9.59 1.55 7.25
CA ASP A 297 -9.42 2.49 8.36
C ASP A 297 -9.40 3.94 7.86
N ILE A 298 -8.73 4.25 6.74
CA ILE A 298 -8.73 5.59 6.15
C ILE A 298 -10.16 6.11 5.94
N VAL A 299 -11.05 5.30 5.36
CA VAL A 299 -12.45 5.72 5.15
C VAL A 299 -13.22 5.83 6.48
N LYS A 300 -12.99 4.90 7.43
CA LYS A 300 -13.61 4.99 8.76
C LYS A 300 -13.21 6.28 9.50
N GLN A 301 -11.96 6.71 9.36
CA GLN A 301 -11.45 7.93 10.00
C GLN A 301 -11.98 9.23 9.39
N GLU A 302 -12.58 9.21 8.19
CA GLU A 302 -13.26 10.39 7.65
C GLU A 302 -14.40 10.86 8.57
N CYS A 303 -15.15 9.91 9.14
CA CYS A 303 -16.07 10.18 10.23
C CYS A 303 -16.36 8.93 11.06
N LEU A 304 -15.80 8.86 12.27
CA LEU A 304 -15.97 7.69 13.14
C LEU A 304 -17.42 7.51 13.61
N GLY A 305 -18.10 8.61 13.94
CA GLY A 305 -19.44 8.58 14.54
C GLY A 305 -20.61 8.57 13.55
N ASP A 306 -20.37 8.83 12.27
CA ASP A 306 -21.44 8.99 11.27
C ASP A 306 -21.03 8.38 9.92
N PRO A 307 -21.52 7.18 9.58
CA PRO A 307 -21.24 6.56 8.28
C PRO A 307 -21.78 7.39 7.11
N GLY A 308 -22.84 8.19 7.30
CA GLY A 308 -23.43 9.03 6.26
C GLY A 308 -22.48 10.11 5.72
N LYS A 309 -21.42 10.43 6.48
CA LYS A 309 -20.37 11.40 6.14
C LYS A 309 -19.09 10.77 5.58
N ARG A 310 -19.06 9.45 5.41
CA ARG A 310 -17.92 8.74 4.80
C ARG A 310 -18.06 8.69 3.28
N SER A 311 -16.95 8.49 2.59
CA SER A 311 -16.86 8.43 1.13
C SER A 311 -17.29 7.09 0.57
N ARG A 312 -17.08 6.00 1.33
CA ARG A 312 -17.38 4.62 0.90
C ARG A 312 -18.11 3.87 2.00
N LEU A 313 -19.12 3.10 1.62
CA LEU A 313 -19.86 2.22 2.52
C LEU A 313 -19.85 0.79 1.99
N TRP A 314 -19.48 -0.14 2.86
CA TRP A 314 -19.40 -1.58 2.55
C TRP A 314 -19.95 -2.48 3.67
N LEU A 315 -20.09 -1.95 4.90
CA LEU A 315 -20.64 -2.71 6.02
C LEU A 315 -22.16 -2.67 5.95
N TYR A 316 -22.79 -3.84 6.05
CA TYR A 316 -24.24 -3.98 6.01
C TYR A 316 -24.94 -3.04 7.00
N ASP A 317 -24.52 -3.04 8.26
CA ASP A 317 -25.17 -2.25 9.31
C ASP A 317 -25.06 -0.74 9.03
N ASP A 318 -23.90 -0.29 8.54
CA ASP A 318 -23.68 1.11 8.17
C ASP A 318 -24.54 1.50 6.95
N VAL A 319 -24.58 0.65 5.92
CA VAL A 319 -25.39 0.92 4.72
C VAL A 319 -26.88 0.90 5.06
N HIS A 320 -27.34 -0.09 5.82
CA HIS A 320 -28.73 -0.17 6.26
C HIS A 320 -29.12 1.09 7.04
N TYR A 321 -28.33 1.49 8.04
CA TYR A 321 -28.59 2.70 8.82
C TYR A 321 -28.64 3.96 7.94
N VAL A 322 -27.68 4.13 7.04
CA VAL A 322 -27.62 5.32 6.17
C VAL A 322 -28.79 5.38 5.20
N LEU A 323 -29.20 4.23 4.65
CA LEU A 323 -30.29 4.16 3.68
C LEU A 323 -31.67 4.19 4.34
N SER A 324 -31.86 3.60 5.52
CA SER A 324 -33.17 3.56 6.19
C SER A 324 -33.55 4.88 6.84
N GLU A 325 -32.57 5.66 7.30
CA GLU A 325 -32.76 6.91 8.04
C GLU A 325 -32.53 8.18 7.18
N ASP A 326 -32.36 8.04 5.86
CA ASP A 326 -32.06 9.14 4.93
C ASP A 326 -30.83 9.99 5.34
N MET A 327 -29.85 9.37 6.02
CA MET A 327 -28.65 10.02 6.57
C MET A 327 -27.51 10.20 5.55
N GLY A 328 -27.74 9.80 4.29
CA GLY A 328 -26.76 9.92 3.22
C GLY A 328 -26.37 11.36 2.93
N THR A 329 -25.07 11.63 2.80
CA THR A 329 -24.58 12.98 2.43
C THR A 329 -23.84 12.98 1.10
N SER A 330 -23.54 14.17 0.59
CA SER A 330 -22.74 14.33 -0.63
C SER A 330 -21.28 13.86 -0.48
N ALA A 331 -20.85 13.50 0.73
CA ALA A 331 -19.57 12.86 0.96
C ALA A 331 -19.52 11.45 0.36
N ILE A 332 -20.64 10.72 0.36
CA ILE A 332 -20.72 9.35 -0.16
C ILE A 332 -20.50 9.36 -1.67
N LYS A 333 -19.45 8.64 -2.08
CA LYS A 333 -19.03 8.44 -3.45
C LYS A 333 -19.34 7.03 -3.94
N ALA A 334 -19.41 6.03 -3.08
CA ALA A 334 -19.71 4.66 -3.50
C ALA A 334 -20.31 3.82 -2.36
N ILE A 335 -21.22 2.92 -2.72
CA ILE A 335 -21.87 1.95 -1.83
C ILE A 335 -21.80 0.58 -2.50
N VAL A 336 -21.29 -0.43 -1.79
CA VAL A 336 -21.26 -1.81 -2.27
C VAL A 336 -21.72 -2.74 -1.17
N LEU A 337 -22.67 -3.62 -1.47
CA LEU A 337 -23.17 -4.62 -0.54
C LEU A 337 -22.95 -6.02 -1.12
N ASP A 338 -21.89 -6.68 -0.67
CA ASP A 338 -21.68 -8.11 -0.95
C ASP A 338 -22.09 -8.94 0.26
N LEU A 339 -23.35 -9.40 0.26
CA LEU A 339 -23.89 -10.21 1.35
C LEU A 339 -23.84 -11.70 0.98
N PRO A 340 -23.34 -12.57 1.88
CA PRO A 340 -23.33 -14.02 1.65
C PRO A 340 -24.73 -14.63 1.64
N LYS A 341 -25.72 -13.93 2.22
CA LYS A 341 -27.13 -14.31 2.21
C LYS A 341 -27.96 -13.06 1.93
N PRO A 342 -29.07 -13.19 1.17
CA PRO A 342 -30.00 -12.09 0.99
C PRO A 342 -30.52 -11.56 2.32
N LYS A 343 -30.65 -10.25 2.41
CA LYS A 343 -31.29 -9.53 3.53
C LYS A 343 -32.19 -8.46 2.95
N GLU A 344 -33.30 -8.21 3.64
CA GLU A 344 -34.17 -7.08 3.36
C GLU A 344 -33.53 -5.81 3.91
N ILE A 345 -33.57 -4.73 3.11
CA ILE A 345 -33.06 -3.42 3.49
C ILE A 345 -34.18 -2.43 3.20
N HIS A 346 -34.58 -1.69 4.23
CA HIS A 346 -35.48 -0.56 4.06
C HIS A 346 -34.69 0.64 3.56
N ILE A 347 -35.18 1.24 2.48
CA ILE A 347 -34.61 2.45 1.90
C ILE A 347 -35.65 3.54 2.14
N GLY A 348 -35.25 4.59 2.84
CA GLY A 348 -36.11 5.75 3.08
C GLY A 348 -36.37 6.51 1.77
N PRO A 349 -37.46 7.29 1.73
CA PRO A 349 -37.91 7.95 0.50
C PRO A 349 -36.87 8.94 -0.05
N ASP A 350 -36.03 9.52 0.81
CA ASP A 350 -35.04 10.54 0.45
C ASP A 350 -33.58 10.07 0.54
N ALA A 351 -33.35 8.75 0.65
CA ALA A 351 -32.05 8.18 0.98
C ALA A 351 -30.93 8.65 0.04
N PHE A 352 -31.23 8.77 -1.25
CA PHE A 352 -30.26 9.17 -2.27
C PHE A 352 -30.27 10.67 -2.60
N THR A 353 -31.26 11.44 -2.11
CA THR A 353 -31.49 12.85 -2.48
C THR A 353 -30.25 13.72 -2.20
N ASN A 354 -29.52 13.42 -1.12
CA ASN A 354 -28.34 14.18 -0.70
C ASN A 354 -27.00 13.58 -1.19
N MET A 355 -26.99 12.39 -1.79
CA MET A 355 -25.78 11.67 -2.22
C MET A 355 -25.31 12.06 -3.63
N ARG A 356 -25.10 13.36 -3.88
CA ARG A 356 -24.85 13.90 -5.23
C ARG A 356 -23.56 13.44 -5.91
N ARG A 357 -22.62 12.86 -5.16
CA ARG A 357 -21.31 12.42 -5.65
C ARG A 357 -21.20 10.90 -5.81
N LEU A 358 -22.30 10.16 -5.62
CA LEU A 358 -22.34 8.72 -5.78
C LEU A 358 -22.00 8.33 -7.23
N ARG A 359 -21.01 7.46 -7.37
CA ARG A 359 -20.40 6.96 -8.61
C ARG A 359 -20.34 5.43 -8.56
N GLY A 360 -20.35 4.81 -9.74
CA GLY A 360 -20.19 3.37 -9.90
C GLY A 360 -21.47 2.55 -9.67
N PRO A 361 -21.42 1.23 -9.94
CA PRO A 361 -22.55 0.36 -9.79
C PRO A 361 -22.94 0.22 -8.32
N ILE A 362 -24.21 0.49 -8.01
CA ILE A 362 -24.84 -0.09 -6.82
C ILE A 362 -24.82 -1.60 -7.06
N CYS A 363 -23.76 -2.27 -6.62
CA CYS A 363 -23.70 -3.73 -6.62
C CYS A 363 -24.60 -4.18 -5.46
N LEU A 364 -25.88 -4.40 -5.79
CA LEU A 364 -26.85 -4.97 -4.89
C LEU A 364 -26.56 -6.47 -4.72
N PRO A 365 -26.79 -7.04 -3.53
CA PRO A 365 -26.39 -8.40 -3.20
C PRO A 365 -26.98 -9.45 -4.17
N ASN A 366 -26.25 -10.55 -4.33
CA ASN A 366 -26.47 -11.67 -5.28
C ASN A 366 -27.85 -12.37 -5.21
N GLU A 367 -28.78 -11.90 -4.39
CA GLU A 367 -30.15 -12.42 -4.27
C GLU A 367 -31.13 -11.33 -3.80
N LEU A 368 -30.99 -10.07 -4.22
CA LEU A 368 -32.05 -9.09 -3.98
C LEU A 368 -33.35 -9.58 -4.65
N ARG A 369 -34.35 -9.99 -3.85
CA ARG A 369 -35.62 -10.57 -4.33
C ARG A 369 -36.71 -9.54 -4.54
N TRP A 370 -36.62 -8.41 -3.83
CA TRP A 370 -37.65 -7.39 -3.82
C TRP A 370 -37.03 -6.04 -3.47
N LEU A 371 -37.38 -5.02 -4.25
CA LEU A 371 -37.06 -3.61 -4.01
C LEU A 371 -38.40 -2.89 -4.09
N GLU A 372 -39.04 -2.64 -2.95
CA GLU A 372 -40.24 -1.81 -2.91
C GLU A 372 -39.84 -0.35 -2.84
N TRP A 373 -40.32 0.43 -3.80
CA TRP A 373 -40.20 1.88 -3.79
C TRP A 373 -41.62 2.45 -3.65
N PRO A 374 -42.11 2.73 -2.44
CA PRO A 374 -43.46 3.24 -2.28
C PRO A 374 -43.51 4.67 -2.84
N GLU A 375 -44.36 4.86 -3.85
CA GLU A 375 -44.74 6.15 -4.45
C GLU A 375 -43.65 6.92 -5.23
N CYS A 376 -43.32 6.45 -6.44
CA CYS A 376 -42.65 7.27 -7.46
C CYS A 376 -43.63 7.55 -8.62
N PRO A 377 -44.24 8.74 -8.71
CA PRO A 377 -45.09 9.11 -9.84
C PRO A 377 -44.21 9.46 -11.05
N TYR A 378 -44.04 8.48 -11.96
CA TYR A 378 -43.38 8.57 -13.26
C TYR A 378 -41.84 8.73 -13.28
N PRO A 379 -41.13 7.98 -14.17
CA PRO A 379 -39.67 7.87 -14.19
C PRO A 379 -39.02 9.01 -15.00
N GLU A 380 -39.26 10.26 -14.60
CA GLU A 380 -38.23 11.27 -14.80
C GLU A 380 -37.32 11.16 -13.60
N TRP A 381 -36.09 10.68 -13.79
CA TRP A 381 -35.06 10.57 -12.75
C TRP A 381 -35.24 11.64 -11.67
N CYS A 382 -35.86 11.25 -10.55
CA CYS A 382 -36.14 12.14 -9.43
C CYS A 382 -34.81 12.60 -8.86
N SER A 383 -34.28 13.72 -9.37
CA SER A 383 -33.15 14.47 -8.82
C SER A 383 -31.96 13.63 -8.33
N GLY A 384 -31.72 12.47 -8.93
CA GLY A 384 -30.63 11.56 -8.59
C GLY A 384 -29.27 12.07 -9.07
N PRO A 385 -28.16 11.48 -8.60
CA PRO A 385 -26.82 11.86 -9.04
C PRO A 385 -26.70 11.68 -10.55
N LYS A 386 -26.40 12.77 -11.26
CA LYS A 386 -26.29 12.84 -12.73
C LYS A 386 -25.20 11.93 -13.34
N ASN A 387 -24.41 11.26 -12.50
CA ASN A 387 -23.17 10.54 -12.86
C ASN A 387 -23.22 9.04 -12.49
N LEU A 388 -24.40 8.42 -12.38
CA LEU A 388 -24.49 6.98 -12.13
C LEU A 388 -24.06 6.20 -13.39
N ALA A 389 -22.85 5.65 -13.36
CA ALA A 389 -22.20 5.02 -14.51
C ALA A 389 -22.73 3.62 -14.88
N GLY A 390 -23.46 2.96 -13.97
CA GLY A 390 -24.08 1.67 -14.24
C GLY A 390 -24.82 1.14 -13.01
N LEU A 391 -25.67 0.14 -13.21
CA LEU A 391 -26.30 -0.66 -12.16
C LEU A 391 -26.07 -2.12 -12.52
N ASP A 392 -25.25 -2.84 -11.74
CA ASP A 392 -24.97 -4.25 -12.03
C ASP A 392 -26.00 -5.14 -11.30
N LEU A 393 -27.02 -5.56 -12.05
CA LEU A 393 -28.07 -6.47 -11.60
C LEU A 393 -27.87 -7.92 -12.08
N ARG A 394 -26.71 -8.27 -12.65
CA ARG A 394 -26.50 -9.55 -13.36
C ARG A 394 -26.69 -10.81 -12.49
N ARG A 395 -26.87 -10.65 -11.18
CA ARG A 395 -27.15 -11.73 -10.22
C ARG A 395 -28.29 -11.41 -9.26
N SER A 396 -29.10 -10.38 -9.48
CA SER A 396 -30.28 -10.14 -8.65
C SER A 396 -31.49 -10.94 -9.18
N ASN A 397 -32.46 -11.26 -8.32
CA ASN A 397 -33.74 -11.87 -8.71
C ASN A 397 -34.75 -10.79 -9.19
N ILE A 398 -34.24 -9.65 -9.68
CA ILE A 398 -35.07 -8.56 -10.16
C ILE A 398 -35.51 -8.91 -11.59
N TYR A 399 -36.74 -9.38 -11.73
CA TYR A 399 -37.42 -9.38 -13.02
C TYR A 399 -37.67 -7.92 -13.40
N VAL A 400 -36.84 -7.37 -14.27
CA VAL A 400 -37.09 -6.06 -14.88
C VAL A 400 -38.43 -6.16 -15.62
N VAL A 401 -39.45 -5.45 -15.14
CA VAL A 401 -40.65 -5.15 -15.94
C VAL A 401 -40.17 -4.32 -17.13
N ARG A 402 -40.12 -4.96 -18.30
CA ARG A 402 -39.34 -4.60 -19.48
C ARG A 402 -39.68 -3.28 -20.18
N GLU A 403 -40.54 -2.43 -19.64
CA GLU A 403 -41.08 -1.30 -20.42
C GLU A 403 -40.38 0.05 -20.23
N GLN A 404 -39.38 0.19 -19.36
CA GLN A 404 -38.86 1.54 -19.02
C GLN A 404 -37.34 1.76 -19.17
N PHE A 405 -36.59 0.82 -19.75
CA PHE A 405 -35.16 1.01 -20.00
C PHE A 405 -34.84 1.06 -21.49
N LYS A 406 -34.67 2.27 -22.05
CA LYS A 406 -33.95 2.44 -23.33
C LYS A 406 -32.46 2.36 -23.05
N VAL A 407 -31.92 1.14 -23.05
CA VAL A 407 -30.48 0.91 -23.15
C VAL A 407 -30.11 1.03 -24.63
N ARG A 408 -29.19 1.93 -25.00
CA ARG A 408 -28.49 1.80 -26.29
C ARG A 408 -27.46 0.69 -26.11
N ILE A 409 -27.61 -0.34 -26.94
CA ILE A 409 -26.79 -1.57 -27.04
C ILE A 409 -25.32 -1.21 -27.23
#